data_AF-A0A6V7QML3-F1
#
_entry.id   AF-A0A6V7QML3-F1
#
_cell.length_a   1.000
_cell.length_b   1.000
_cell.length_c   1.000
_cell.angle_alpha   90.00
_cell.angle_beta   90.00
_cell.angle_gamma   90.00
#
_symmetry.space_group_name_H-M   'P 1'
#
loop_
_entity.id
_entity.type
_entity.pdbx_description
1 polymer ?
#
loop_
_entity_poly.entity_id
_entity_poly.type
_entity_poly.pdbx_seq_one_letter_code
_entity_poly.pdbx_strand_id
1 'polypeptide(L)'
;MWNKRPEFTAWLAEVKQVSLETLSNWEEKQMFKEFMEDHNTATFHLKNAYHRRMMEKQMKKGWKKIPAVERTVFNDEEQRRQELLIERERQKEEQVETLKRSMQSGMAQAMKEQARLREEMMYQYKLGNFEAAAAIQRRLDPDVPM
;
A
#
# COMPACT_ATOMS: atom_id res chain seq x y z
N MET A 1 8.74 -41.53 -24.04
CA MET A 1 9.52 -41.92 -22.83
C MET A 1 9.69 -40.66 -22.00
N TRP A 2 9.32 -40.68 -20.71
CA TRP A 2 9.29 -39.46 -19.89
C TRP A 2 10.72 -39.08 -19.50
N ASN A 3 11.19 -37.86 -19.81
CA ASN A 3 12.57 -37.42 -19.56
C ASN A 3 12.96 -37.47 -18.07
N LYS A 4 11.98 -37.51 -17.17
CA LYS A 4 12.13 -37.55 -15.71
C LYS A 4 11.97 -38.93 -15.09
N ARG A 5 11.79 -39.97 -15.92
CA ARG A 5 11.63 -41.35 -15.45
C ARG A 5 12.84 -41.86 -14.65
N PRO A 6 14.11 -41.63 -15.06
CA PRO A 6 15.25 -42.07 -14.27
C PRO A 6 15.34 -41.39 -12.89
N GLU A 7 15.06 -40.08 -12.83
CA GLU A 7 15.07 -39.30 -11.60
C GLU A 7 13.93 -39.72 -10.64
N PHE A 8 12.75 -40.00 -11.20
CA PHE A 8 11.61 -40.49 -10.43
C PHE A 8 11.87 -41.90 -9.85
N THR A 9 12.48 -42.80 -10.62
CA THR A 9 12.89 -44.12 -10.11
C THR A 9 13.88 -44.01 -8.96
N ALA A 10 14.87 -43.13 -9.07
CA ALA A 10 15.84 -42.91 -8.00
C ALA A 10 15.17 -42.35 -6.73
N TRP A 11 14.28 -41.36 -6.88
CA TRP A 11 13.54 -40.78 -5.75
C TRP A 11 12.64 -41.80 -5.04
N LEU A 12 11.95 -42.66 -5.80
CA LEU A 12 11.14 -43.73 -5.22
C LEU A 12 11.98 -44.71 -4.39
N ALA A 13 13.17 -45.08 -4.88
CA ALA A 13 14.07 -45.99 -4.18
C ALA A 13 14.73 -45.35 -2.96
N GLU A 14 15.18 -44.10 -3.05
CA GLU A 14 15.94 -43.42 -2.01
C GLU A 14 15.06 -42.82 -0.92
N VAL A 15 13.96 -42.15 -1.30
CA VAL A 15 13.12 -41.39 -0.38
C VAL A 15 11.96 -42.23 0.15
N LYS A 16 11.26 -42.92 -0.77
CA LYS A 16 10.09 -43.73 -0.40
C LYS A 16 10.44 -45.18 -0.08
N GLN A 17 11.64 -45.65 -0.44
CA GLN A 17 12.07 -47.05 -0.30
C GLN A 17 11.11 -48.06 -0.94
N VAL A 18 10.46 -47.67 -2.05
CA VAL A 18 9.51 -48.52 -2.78
C VAL A 18 10.00 -48.76 -4.20
N SER A 19 9.94 -50.00 -4.64
CA SER A 19 10.26 -50.40 -6.02
C SER A 19 9.08 -50.10 -6.95
N LEU A 20 9.38 -49.60 -8.15
CA LEU A 20 8.38 -49.33 -9.21
C LEU A 20 7.52 -50.54 -9.56
N GLU A 21 8.09 -51.75 -9.45
CA GLU A 21 7.41 -53.01 -9.80
C GLU A 21 6.33 -53.42 -8.78
N THR A 22 6.34 -52.81 -7.59
CA THR A 22 5.40 -53.11 -6.52
C THR A 22 4.18 -52.18 -6.51
N LEU A 23 4.25 -51.06 -7.26
CA LEU A 23 3.24 -50.01 -7.24
C LEU A 23 2.17 -50.23 -8.32
N SER A 24 0.91 -49.99 -7.96
CA SER A 24 -0.17 -49.92 -8.93
C SER A 24 -0.09 -48.64 -9.79
N ASN A 25 -0.63 -48.67 -11.00
CA ASN A 25 -0.65 -47.53 -11.92
C ASN A 25 -1.28 -46.24 -11.33
N TRP A 26 -2.12 -46.37 -10.29
CA TRP A 26 -2.72 -45.22 -9.61
C TRP A 26 -1.75 -44.61 -8.58
N GLU A 27 -1.07 -45.46 -7.80
CA GLU A 27 -0.08 -45.02 -6.82
C GLU A 27 1.14 -44.40 -7.50
N GLU A 28 1.56 -44.94 -8.66
CA GLU A 28 2.63 -44.34 -9.46
C GLU A 28 2.31 -42.88 -9.82
N LYS A 29 1.06 -42.57 -10.17
CA LYS A 29 0.63 -41.19 -10.49
C LYS A 29 0.60 -40.28 -9.28
N GLN A 30 0.23 -40.78 -8.10
CA GLN A 30 0.26 -40.00 -6.86
C GLN A 30 1.70 -39.69 -6.46
N MET A 31 2.57 -40.70 -6.48
CA MET A 31 3.99 -40.54 -6.17
C MET A 31 4.69 -39.62 -7.18
N PHE A 32 4.33 -39.70 -8.47
CA PHE A 32 4.87 -38.80 -9.48
C PHE A 32 4.44 -37.35 -9.26
N LYS A 33 3.23 -37.13 -8.74
CA LYS A 33 2.76 -35.79 -8.38
C LYS A 33 3.57 -35.20 -7.22
N GLU A 34 3.80 -35.98 -6.16
CA GLU A 34 4.64 -35.58 -5.03
C GLU A 34 6.09 -35.30 -5.47
N PHE A 35 6.67 -36.18 -6.30
CA PHE A 35 7.99 -35.97 -6.90
C PHE A 35 8.08 -34.66 -7.70
N MET A 36 7.05 -34.32 -8.48
CA MET A 36 7.03 -33.07 -9.25
C MET A 36 6.88 -31.83 -8.36
N GLU A 37 6.17 -31.91 -7.24
CA GLU A 37 6.06 -30.82 -6.26
C GLU A 37 7.42 -30.54 -5.59
N ASP A 38 8.14 -31.59 -5.17
CA ASP A 38 9.48 -31.49 -4.60
C ASP A 38 10.51 -31.00 -5.63
N HIS A 39 10.50 -31.57 -6.84
CA HIS A 39 11.39 -31.18 -7.93
C HIS A 39 11.14 -29.71 -8.33
N ASN A 40 9.90 -29.24 -8.40
CA ASN A 40 9.59 -27.85 -8.73
C ASN A 40 9.97 -26.87 -7.62
N THR A 41 9.96 -27.30 -6.34
CA THR A 41 10.41 -26.49 -5.21
C THR A 41 11.93 -26.28 -5.23
N ALA A 42 12.69 -27.30 -5.64
CA ALA A 42 14.15 -27.20 -5.83
C ALA A 42 14.55 -26.39 -7.08
N THR A 43 13.70 -26.35 -8.11
CA THR A 43 13.97 -25.76 -9.43
C THR A 43 13.51 -24.29 -9.52
N PHE A 44 13.51 -23.53 -8.43
CA PHE A 44 13.26 -22.07 -8.49
C PHE A 44 14.53 -21.30 -8.93
N HIS A 45 14.89 -21.41 -10.22
CA HIS A 45 16.12 -20.80 -10.73
C HIS A 45 16.09 -19.26 -10.79
N LEU A 46 14.93 -18.63 -10.89
CA LEU A 46 14.82 -17.16 -11.03
C LEU A 46 14.69 -16.39 -9.70
N LYS A 47 14.09 -16.98 -8.66
CA LYS A 47 14.06 -16.33 -7.32
C LYS A 47 15.42 -16.44 -6.61
N ASN A 48 16.19 -17.48 -6.85
CA ASN A 48 17.44 -17.72 -6.11
C ASN A 48 18.61 -16.83 -6.52
N ALA A 49 18.74 -16.39 -7.78
CA ALA A 49 19.87 -15.54 -8.20
C ALA A 49 19.77 -14.11 -7.63
N TYR A 50 18.58 -13.50 -7.72
CA TYR A 50 18.33 -12.18 -7.14
C TYR A 50 18.44 -12.22 -5.62
N HIS A 51 17.84 -13.21 -4.96
CA HIS A 51 17.95 -13.36 -3.50
C HIS A 51 19.40 -13.61 -3.06
N ARG A 52 20.16 -14.48 -3.74
CA ARG A 52 21.60 -14.67 -3.44
C ARG A 52 22.38 -13.36 -3.56
N ARG A 53 22.17 -12.58 -4.63
CA ARG A 53 22.83 -11.28 -4.81
C ARG A 53 22.43 -10.27 -3.74
N MET A 54 21.17 -10.29 -3.29
CA MET A 54 20.69 -9.46 -2.19
C MET A 54 21.32 -9.87 -0.86
N MET A 55 21.42 -11.18 -0.58
CA MET A 55 22.08 -11.70 0.63
C MET A 55 23.57 -11.40 0.64
N GLU A 56 24.28 -11.56 -0.48
CA GLU A 56 25.68 -11.16 -0.61
C GLU A 56 25.89 -9.67 -0.39
N LYS A 57 24.99 -8.83 -0.94
CA LYS A 57 25.01 -7.38 -0.68
C LYS A 57 24.81 -7.09 0.81
N GLN A 58 23.90 -7.77 1.49
CA GLN A 58 23.66 -7.59 2.93
C GLN A 58 24.87 -8.03 3.77
N MET A 59 25.49 -9.17 3.43
CA MET A 59 26.70 -9.66 4.11
C MET A 59 27.90 -8.72 3.89
N LYS A 60 28.11 -8.24 2.66
CA LYS A 60 29.17 -7.25 2.34
C LYS A 60 28.94 -5.89 2.98
N LYS A 61 27.68 -5.51 3.24
CA LYS A 61 27.36 -4.24 3.92
C LYS A 61 27.79 -4.22 5.39
N GLY A 62 28.24 -5.37 5.91
CA GLY A 62 28.61 -5.56 7.30
C GLY A 62 27.37 -5.56 8.19
N TRP A 63 27.29 -6.50 9.12
CA TRP A 63 26.40 -6.30 10.26
C TRP A 63 26.86 -5.03 10.97
N LYS A 64 26.05 -3.97 10.90
CA LYS A 64 26.14 -2.92 11.91
C LYS A 64 26.03 -3.66 13.24
N LYS A 65 27.09 -3.64 14.04
CA LYS A 65 27.05 -4.07 15.43
C LYS A 65 26.08 -3.11 16.12
N ILE A 66 24.79 -3.40 16.02
CA ILE A 66 23.79 -2.81 16.89
C ILE A 66 24.23 -3.33 18.25
N PRO A 67 24.67 -2.46 19.18
CA PRO A 67 24.98 -2.92 20.51
C PRO A 67 23.75 -3.70 20.98
N ALA A 68 23.97 -4.89 21.53
CA ALA A 68 22.92 -5.67 22.16
C ALA A 68 22.45 -4.88 23.38
N VAL A 69 21.61 -3.88 23.13
CA VAL A 69 20.82 -3.22 24.16
C VAL A 69 19.73 -4.23 24.46
N GLU A 70 20.00 -5.08 25.45
CA GLU A 70 18.99 -5.91 26.05
C GLU A 70 17.84 -4.98 26.46
N ARG A 71 16.72 -5.04 25.72
CA ARG A 71 15.52 -4.29 26.07
C ARG A 71 15.01 -4.87 27.38
N THR A 72 15.21 -4.14 28.48
CA THR A 72 14.77 -4.52 29.83
C THR A 72 13.27 -4.33 30.06
N VAL A 73 12.52 -3.90 29.05
CA VAL A 73 11.08 -3.60 29.16
C VAL A 73 10.28 -4.52 28.23
N PHE A 74 9.63 -5.51 28.84
CA PHE A 74 8.74 -6.52 28.23
C PHE A 74 7.30 -6.01 28.02
N ASN A 75 7.13 -4.71 27.73
CA ASN A 75 5.81 -4.10 27.58
C ASN A 75 5.53 -3.80 26.10
N ASP A 76 5.73 -4.82 25.28
CA ASP A 76 5.59 -4.80 23.82
C ASP A 76 4.14 -4.54 23.37
N GLU A 77 3.16 -5.01 24.13
CA GLU A 77 1.75 -4.74 23.86
C GLU A 77 1.35 -3.27 24.08
N GLU A 78 1.87 -2.60 25.11
CA GLU A 78 1.58 -1.18 25.35
C GLU A 78 2.22 -0.28 24.30
N GLN A 79 3.44 -0.61 23.86
CA GLN A 79 4.09 0.08 22.75
C GLN A 79 3.26 -0.05 21.47
N ARG A 80 2.80 -1.27 21.15
CA ARG A 80 1.94 -1.53 20.00
C ARG A 80 0.61 -0.76 20.07
N ARG A 81 0.02 -0.63 21.26
CA ARG A 81 -1.20 0.17 21.46
C ARG A 81 -0.96 1.66 21.17
N GLN A 82 0.16 2.21 21.62
CA GLN A 82 0.52 3.61 21.37
C GLN A 82 0.80 3.87 19.88
N GLU A 83 1.53 2.96 19.22
CA GLU A 83 1.79 3.06 17.77
C GLU A 83 0.49 3.07 16.96
N LEU A 84 -0.47 2.19 17.27
CA LEU A 84 -1.77 2.15 16.60
C LEU A 84 -2.62 3.40 16.85
N LEU A 85 -2.50 4.04 18.03
CA LEU A 85 -3.19 5.29 18.31
C LEU A 85 -2.61 6.44 17.49
N ILE A 86 -1.28 6.55 17.43
CA ILE A 86 -0.58 7.55 16.61
C ILE A 86 -0.95 7.39 15.13
N GLU A 87 -1.01 6.15 14.64
CA GLU A 87 -1.35 5.86 13.25
C GLU A 87 -2.80 6.23 12.92
N ARG A 88 -3.74 5.99 13.85
CA ARG A 88 -5.12 6.46 13.71
C ARG A 88 -5.25 7.97 13.77
N GLU A 89 -4.51 8.65 14.64
CA GLU A 89 -4.51 10.11 14.71
C GLU A 89 -3.99 10.71 13.42
N ARG A 90 -2.88 10.19 12.91
CA ARG A 90 -2.33 10.60 11.61
C ARG A 90 -3.33 10.42 10.47
N GLN A 91 -4.03 9.28 10.41
CA GLN A 91 -5.07 9.06 9.40
C GLN A 91 -6.25 10.04 9.53
N LYS A 92 -6.64 10.40 10.76
CA LYS A 92 -7.68 11.42 11.00
C LYS A 92 -7.20 12.80 10.57
N GLU A 93 -5.96 13.16 10.86
CA GLU A 93 -5.36 14.43 10.44
C GLU A 93 -5.30 14.54 8.92
N GLU A 94 -4.86 13.49 8.22
CA GLU A 94 -4.84 13.45 6.75
C GLU A 94 -6.27 13.58 6.18
N GLN A 95 -7.28 12.92 6.76
CA GLN A 95 -8.67 13.09 6.36
C GLN A 95 -9.18 14.53 6.59
N VAL A 96 -8.84 15.14 7.72
CA VAL A 96 -9.19 16.53 8.01
C VAL A 96 -8.48 17.50 7.06
N GLU A 97 -7.22 17.24 6.72
CA GLU A 97 -6.47 18.06 5.77
C GLU A 97 -7.05 17.96 4.36
N THR A 98 -7.38 16.75 3.89
CA THR A 98 -8.02 16.57 2.58
C THR A 98 -9.38 17.25 2.52
N LEU A 99 -10.19 17.15 3.60
CA LEU A 99 -11.46 17.86 3.72
C LEU A 99 -11.27 19.38 3.75
N LYS A 100 -10.28 19.90 4.49
CA LYS A 100 -9.93 21.34 4.47
C LYS A 100 -9.55 21.78 3.07
N ARG A 101 -8.78 20.99 2.34
CA ARG A 101 -8.35 21.29 0.97
C ARG A 101 -9.51 21.27 -0.02
N SER A 102 -10.46 20.33 0.11
CA SER A 102 -11.67 20.32 -0.71
C SER A 102 -12.63 21.45 -0.35
N MET A 103 -12.72 21.81 0.93
CA MET A 103 -13.48 23.01 1.36
C MET A 103 -12.82 24.27 0.83
N GLN A 104 -11.49 24.36 0.84
CA GLN A 104 -10.75 25.50 0.30
C GLN A 104 -10.97 25.65 -1.21
N SER A 105 -11.05 24.59 -2.02
CA SER A 105 -11.24 24.77 -3.46
C SER A 105 -12.60 25.42 -3.79
N GLY A 106 -13.69 24.99 -3.13
CA GLY A 106 -15.02 25.59 -3.33
C GLY A 106 -15.21 26.92 -2.58
N MET A 107 -14.90 26.95 -1.29
CA MET A 107 -15.08 28.15 -0.45
C MET A 107 -14.09 29.26 -0.83
N ALA A 108 -12.83 28.96 -1.16
CA ALA A 108 -11.89 30.02 -1.55
C ALA A 108 -12.21 30.61 -2.93
N GLN A 109 -12.79 29.83 -3.84
CA GLN A 109 -13.34 30.37 -5.09
C GLN A 109 -14.53 31.29 -4.79
N ALA A 110 -15.48 30.85 -3.97
CA ALA A 110 -16.62 31.67 -3.54
C ALA A 110 -16.19 32.96 -2.82
N MET A 111 -15.18 32.91 -1.95
CA MET A 111 -14.64 34.11 -1.29
C MET A 111 -13.96 35.08 -2.26
N LYS A 112 -13.24 34.57 -3.27
CA LYS A 112 -12.65 35.41 -4.33
C LYS A 112 -13.72 36.07 -5.18
N GLU A 113 -14.79 35.35 -5.51
CA GLU A 113 -15.92 35.89 -6.26
C GLU A 113 -16.67 36.95 -5.46
N GLN A 114 -16.95 36.71 -4.17
CA GLN A 114 -17.54 37.72 -3.29
C GLN A 114 -16.65 38.96 -3.15
N ALA A 115 -15.33 38.79 -3.04
CA ALA A 115 -14.39 39.91 -2.97
C ALA A 115 -14.42 40.74 -4.27
N ARG A 116 -14.43 40.08 -5.43
CA ARG A 116 -14.54 40.73 -6.75
C ARG A 116 -15.85 41.49 -6.91
N LEU A 117 -16.98 40.90 -6.50
CA LEU A 117 -18.29 41.57 -6.56
C LEU A 117 -18.35 42.79 -5.63
N ARG A 118 -17.76 42.74 -4.43
CA ARG A 118 -17.65 43.91 -3.55
C ARG A 118 -16.81 45.04 -4.14
N GLU A 119 -15.70 44.70 -4.80
CA GLU A 119 -14.85 45.67 -5.49
C GLU A 119 -15.59 46.32 -6.68
N GLU A 120 -16.30 45.52 -7.47
CA GLU A 120 -17.10 45.98 -8.60
C GLU A 120 -18.26 46.89 -8.13
N MET A 121 -18.94 46.51 -7.04
CA MET A 121 -19.95 47.37 -6.39
C MET A 121 -19.34 48.72 -5.98
N MET A 122 -18.20 48.72 -5.30
CA MET A 122 -17.51 49.96 -4.91
C MET A 122 -17.11 50.81 -6.11
N TYR A 123 -16.69 50.18 -7.20
CA TYR A 123 -16.36 50.87 -8.45
C TYR A 123 -17.59 51.52 -9.09
N GLN A 124 -18.72 50.80 -9.18
CA GLN A 124 -19.98 51.35 -9.68
C GLN A 124 -20.51 52.48 -8.81
N TYR A 125 -20.32 52.39 -7.49
CA TYR A 125 -20.68 53.45 -6.54
C TYR A 125 -19.84 54.72 -6.77
N LYS A 126 -18.54 54.58 -7.00
CA LYS A 126 -17.64 55.71 -7.35
C LYS A 126 -17.99 56.35 -8.69
N LEU A 127 -18.51 55.57 -9.64
CA LEU A 127 -18.99 56.04 -10.94
C LEU A 127 -20.37 56.71 -10.89
N GLY A 128 -21.08 56.64 -9.76
CA GLY A 128 -22.45 57.17 -9.62
C GLY A 128 -23.55 56.29 -10.21
N ASN A 129 -23.23 55.04 -10.59
CA ASN A 129 -24.17 54.07 -11.13
C ASN A 129 -24.82 53.26 -10.00
N PHE A 130 -25.73 53.90 -9.25
CA PHE A 130 -26.37 53.31 -8.07
C PHE A 130 -27.25 52.08 -8.38
N GLU A 131 -27.86 52.02 -9.57
CA GLU A 131 -28.69 50.89 -9.99
C GLU A 131 -27.87 49.61 -10.19
N ALA A 132 -26.69 49.73 -10.82
CA ALA A 132 -25.76 48.61 -11.00
C ALA A 132 -25.17 48.14 -9.67
N ALA A 133 -24.85 49.08 -8.76
CA ALA A 133 -24.39 48.74 -7.42
C ALA A 133 -25.47 48.01 -6.59
N ALA A 134 -26.73 48.43 -6.68
CA ALA A 134 -27.86 47.78 -6.01
C ALA A 134 -28.13 46.37 -6.56
N ALA A 135 -27.96 46.15 -7.86
CA ALA A 135 -28.08 44.82 -8.47
C ALA A 135 -26.97 43.86 -7.99
N ILE A 136 -25.74 44.36 -7.80
CA ILE A 136 -24.63 43.57 -7.24
C ILE A 136 -24.88 43.28 -5.76
N GLN A 137 -25.41 44.24 -4.99
CA GLN A 137 -25.78 44.03 -3.58
C GLN A 137 -26.80 42.89 -3.43
N ARG A 138 -27.86 42.87 -4.26
CA ARG A 138 -28.87 41.80 -4.23
C ARG A 138 -28.30 40.41 -4.55
N ARG A 139 -27.24 40.34 -5.36
CA ARG A 139 -26.50 39.08 -5.63
C ARG A 139 -25.58 38.67 -4.48
N LEU A 140 -25.17 39.62 -3.65
CA LEU A 140 -24.29 39.39 -2.50
C LEU A 140 -25.06 38.97 -1.24
N ASP A 141 -26.36 39.29 -1.18
CA ASP A 141 -27.23 38.99 -0.04
C ASP A 141 -27.58 37.49 0.02
N PRO A 142 -27.31 36.80 1.15
CA PRO A 142 -27.50 35.35 1.27
C PRO A 142 -28.94 34.91 1.49
N ASP A 143 -29.88 35.85 1.65
CA ASP A 143 -31.29 35.61 2.05
C ASP A 143 -32.28 35.64 0.88
N VAL A 144 -31.79 35.76 -0.35
CA VAL A 144 -32.63 35.63 -1.55
C VAL A 144 -32.67 34.14 -1.93
N PRO A 145 -33.82 33.45 -1.80
CA PRO A 145 -33.94 32.08 -2.29
C PRO A 145 -33.69 32.08 -3.80
N MET A 146 -32.72 31.27 -4.23
CA MET A 146 -32.40 31.01 -5.64
C MET A 146 -33.60 30.45 -6.39
#